data_AF-A0AA35QX34-F1
#
_entry.id   AF-A0AA35QX34-F1
#
_cell.length_a   1.000
_cell.length_b   1.000
_cell.length_c   1.000
_cell.angle_alpha   90.00
_cell.angle_beta   90.00
_cell.angle_gamma   90.00
#
_symmetry.space_group_name_H-M   'P 1'
#
loop_
_entity.id
_entity.type
_entity.pdbx_description
1 polymer ?
#
loop_
_entity_poly.entity_id
_entity_poly.type
_entity_poly.pdbx_seq_one_letter_code
_entity_poly.pdbx_strand_id
1 'polypeptide(L)'
;MFIETGDPPERVAVPDGCMMFGVKLSPQATNEDIFNKWHGCYHGTSPENIMKILKIGRLLKPGDVDPEGSQRTPGRGRFTEATAPRGHDVNQYFFTPSLKYTMYGNLYAAARSYEDHETGKTYYVRTILQVRVKPDSYKKDRQTMGASGEIDELFSNDEIEWSTNREGVHYIFGILVHMTTEEE
;
A
#
# COMPACT_ATOMS: atom_id res chain seq x y z
N MET A 1 -9.35 -13.17 -7.28
CA MET A 1 -8.29 -14.12 -7.73
C MET A 1 -6.98 -13.76 -7.03
N PHE A 2 -6.11 -14.72 -6.74
CA PHE A 2 -4.75 -14.48 -6.23
C PHE A 2 -3.70 -15.18 -7.09
N ILE A 3 -2.45 -14.75 -6.95
CA ILE A 3 -1.25 -15.44 -7.42
C ILE A 3 -0.29 -15.65 -6.24
N GLU A 4 0.67 -16.55 -6.39
CA GLU A 4 1.76 -16.74 -5.43
C GLU A 4 3.03 -16.05 -5.92
N THR A 5 3.78 -15.46 -4.99
CA THR A 5 4.98 -14.67 -5.28
C THR A 5 6.04 -14.84 -4.21
N GLY A 6 7.31 -14.75 -4.61
CA GLY A 6 8.48 -14.85 -3.74
C GLY A 6 8.83 -16.27 -3.31
N ASP A 7 9.88 -16.38 -2.50
CA ASP A 7 10.40 -17.63 -1.97
C ASP A 7 10.74 -17.45 -0.47
N PRO A 8 9.99 -18.08 0.46
CA PRO A 8 8.86 -18.99 0.21
C PRO A 8 7.66 -18.29 -0.47
N PRO A 9 6.74 -19.04 -1.10
CA PRO A 9 5.61 -18.43 -1.81
C PRO A 9 4.59 -17.79 -0.85
N GLU A 10 4.14 -16.59 -1.19
CA GLU A 10 3.09 -15.85 -0.50
C GLU A 10 2.01 -15.37 -1.47
N ARG A 11 0.75 -15.40 -1.03
CA ARG A 11 -0.39 -15.01 -1.85
C ARG A 11 -0.54 -13.49 -1.92
N VAL A 12 -0.91 -13.00 -3.10
CA VAL A 12 -1.29 -11.60 -3.34
C VAL A 12 -2.49 -11.55 -4.29
N ALA A 13 -3.45 -10.67 -4.02
CA ALA A 13 -4.60 -10.48 -4.89
C ALA A 13 -4.13 -10.07 -6.30
N VAL A 14 -4.77 -10.57 -7.35
CA VAL A 14 -4.61 -10.03 -8.70
C VAL A 14 -5.28 -8.65 -8.74
N PRO A 15 -4.65 -7.62 -9.32
CA PRO A 15 -5.21 -6.27 -9.34
C PRO A 15 -6.27 -6.11 -10.43
N ASP A 16 -7.31 -6.93 -10.36
CA ASP A 16 -8.43 -6.92 -11.29
C ASP A 16 -9.20 -5.60 -11.21
N GLY A 17 -9.66 -5.08 -12.34
CA GLY A 17 -10.32 -3.78 -12.44
C GLY A 17 -9.39 -2.55 -12.30
N CYS A 18 -8.07 -2.73 -12.18
CA CYS A 18 -7.11 -1.62 -12.13
C CYS A 18 -6.34 -1.45 -13.44
N MET A 19 -6.07 -0.19 -13.81
CA MET A 19 -5.02 0.15 -14.78
C MET A 19 -3.67 0.21 -14.09
N MET A 20 -2.63 -0.39 -14.67
CA MET A 20 -1.27 -0.39 -14.10
C MET A 20 -0.31 0.46 -14.93
N PHE A 21 0.44 1.32 -14.25
CA PHE A 21 1.57 2.07 -14.80
C PHE A 21 2.87 1.57 -14.14
N GLY A 22 3.82 1.11 -14.95
CA GLY A 22 5.11 0.63 -14.45
C GLY A 22 5.97 1.74 -13.90
N VAL A 23 6.66 1.47 -12.79
CA VAL A 23 7.66 2.37 -12.19
C VAL A 23 9.06 1.88 -12.52
N LYS A 24 9.96 2.79 -12.89
CA LYS A 24 11.35 2.45 -13.16
C LYS A 24 12.02 1.97 -11.87
N LEU A 25 12.53 0.75 -11.90
CA LEU A 25 13.27 0.16 -10.79
C LEU A 25 14.73 0.58 -10.77
N SER A 26 15.33 0.59 -9.58
CA SER A 26 16.76 0.75 -9.41
C SER A 26 17.52 -0.51 -9.85
N PRO A 27 18.81 -0.42 -10.24
CA PRO A 27 19.61 -1.60 -10.55
C PRO A 27 19.67 -2.63 -9.40
N GLN A 28 19.58 -2.16 -8.15
CA GLN A 28 19.55 -3.01 -6.96
C GLN A 28 18.35 -3.96 -6.96
N ALA A 29 17.17 -3.50 -7.36
CA ALA A 29 15.98 -4.33 -7.47
C ALA A 29 16.19 -5.50 -8.47
N THR A 30 16.87 -5.24 -9.59
CA THR A 30 17.21 -6.29 -10.56
C THR A 30 18.22 -7.27 -9.98
N ASN A 31 19.27 -6.77 -9.31
CA ASN A 31 20.31 -7.60 -8.70
C ASN A 31 19.76 -8.50 -7.58
N GLU A 32 18.74 -8.02 -6.85
CA GLU A 32 18.07 -8.78 -5.80
C GLU A 32 16.99 -9.74 -6.31
N ASP A 33 16.72 -9.73 -7.62
CA ASP A 33 15.76 -10.61 -8.29
C ASP A 33 14.36 -10.54 -7.65
N ILE A 34 13.89 -9.32 -7.39
CA ILE A 34 12.70 -9.05 -6.56
C ILE A 34 11.41 -9.67 -7.12
N PHE A 35 11.32 -9.92 -8.42
CA PHE A 35 10.11 -10.49 -9.01
C PHE A 35 9.97 -11.99 -8.77
N ASN A 36 11.10 -12.70 -8.58
CA ASN A 36 11.10 -14.13 -8.29
C ASN A 36 11.23 -14.40 -6.80
N LYS A 37 11.98 -13.58 -6.06
CA LYS A 37 12.33 -13.85 -4.65
C LYS A 37 11.49 -13.10 -3.63
N TRP A 38 10.86 -11.99 -3.99
CA TRP A 38 10.16 -11.12 -3.03
C TRP A 38 8.64 -11.22 -3.16
N HIS A 39 7.96 -11.13 -2.02
CA HIS A 39 6.50 -11.20 -1.95
C HIS A 39 5.87 -9.95 -2.58
N GLY A 40 4.77 -10.12 -3.29
CA GLY A 40 3.94 -9.03 -3.81
C GLY A 40 2.98 -8.52 -2.74
N CYS A 41 2.77 -7.21 -2.71
CA CYS A 41 1.77 -6.57 -1.85
C CYS A 41 1.38 -5.20 -2.39
N TYR A 42 0.46 -4.54 -1.67
CA TYR A 42 -0.11 -3.25 -2.01
C TYR A 42 0.06 -2.24 -0.88
N HIS A 43 0.22 -0.98 -1.25
CA HIS A 43 0.17 0.15 -0.32
C HIS A 43 -0.85 1.19 -0.84
N GLY A 44 -1.96 1.32 -0.12
CA GLY A 44 -2.93 2.39 -0.37
C GLY A 44 -2.37 3.73 0.07
N THR A 45 -2.46 4.74 -0.79
CA THR A 45 -2.03 6.10 -0.46
C THR A 45 -2.83 7.14 -1.23
N SER A 46 -2.74 8.39 -0.81
CA SER A 46 -3.39 9.49 -1.51
C SER A 46 -2.59 9.92 -2.76
N PRO A 47 -3.25 10.45 -3.81
CA PRO A 47 -2.55 10.89 -5.02
C PRO A 47 -1.42 11.90 -4.75
N GLU A 48 -1.60 12.77 -3.75
CA GLU A 48 -0.62 13.79 -3.36
C GLU A 48 0.67 13.15 -2.81
N ASN A 49 0.58 11.97 -2.22
CA ASN A 49 1.72 11.24 -1.67
C ASN A 49 2.49 10.45 -2.72
N ILE A 50 1.86 10.06 -3.83
CA ILE A 50 2.52 9.25 -4.86
C ILE A 50 3.73 9.99 -5.42
N MET A 51 3.57 11.27 -5.77
CA MET A 51 4.70 12.04 -6.30
C MET A 51 5.85 12.17 -5.31
N LYS A 52 5.55 12.28 -4.01
CA LYS A 52 6.57 12.34 -2.94
C LYS A 52 7.32 11.02 -2.81
N ILE A 53 6.58 9.91 -2.81
CA ILE A 53 7.10 8.55 -2.74
C ILE A 53 7.98 8.24 -3.96
N LEU A 54 7.52 8.57 -5.17
CA LEU A 54 8.28 8.33 -6.41
C LEU A 54 9.56 9.17 -6.48
N LYS A 55 9.55 10.41 -5.96
CA LYS A 55 10.76 11.26 -5.90
C LYS A 55 11.85 10.68 -4.98
N ILE A 56 11.47 10.07 -3.85
CA ILE A 56 12.43 9.46 -2.92
C ILE A 56 12.78 8.02 -3.33
N GLY A 57 11.88 7.33 -4.02
CA GLY A 57 12.06 5.95 -4.46
C GLY A 57 11.73 4.91 -3.39
N ARG A 58 11.06 5.30 -2.30
CA ARG A 58 10.58 4.40 -1.23
C ARG A 58 9.27 4.91 -0.63
N LEU A 59 8.51 4.00 -0.01
CA LEU A 59 7.37 4.36 0.84
C LEU A 59 7.81 5.35 1.94
N LEU A 60 6.84 6.14 2.41
CA LEU A 60 7.01 7.07 3.52
C LEU A 60 6.26 6.55 4.74
N LYS A 61 6.93 6.55 5.89
CA LYS A 61 6.36 6.22 7.20
C LYS A 61 6.31 7.46 8.10
N PRO A 62 5.56 7.41 9.21
CA PRO A 62 5.62 8.48 10.21
C PRO A 62 7.06 8.75 10.65
N GLY A 63 7.38 10.02 10.89
CA GLY A 63 8.72 10.48 11.23
C GLY A 63 9.62 10.81 10.02
N ASP A 64 9.34 10.28 8.83
CA ASP A 64 10.09 10.63 7.61
C ASP A 64 9.89 12.10 7.22
N VAL A 65 10.91 12.70 6.61
CA VAL A 65 10.81 14.02 5.97
C VAL A 65 10.59 13.81 4.47
N ASP A 66 9.51 14.38 3.94
CA ASP A 66 9.20 14.30 2.51
C ASP A 66 10.09 15.24 1.67
N PRO A 67 10.04 15.17 0.33
CA PRO A 67 10.88 16.03 -0.53
C PRO A 67 10.60 17.53 -0.41
N GLU A 68 9.48 17.90 0.20
CA GLU A 68 9.07 19.27 0.45
C GLU A 68 9.48 19.75 1.85
N GLY A 69 10.21 18.92 2.61
CA GLY A 69 10.71 19.24 3.95
C GLY A 69 9.67 19.03 5.06
N SER A 70 8.50 18.44 4.76
CA SER A 70 7.45 18.21 5.75
C SER A 70 7.63 16.86 6.44
N GLN A 71 7.61 16.86 7.77
CA GLN A 71 7.63 15.62 8.54
C GLN A 71 6.28 14.89 8.46
N ARG A 72 6.33 13.58 8.22
CA ARG A 72 5.16 12.72 8.12
C ARG A 72 4.61 12.40 9.50
N THR A 73 3.31 12.59 9.66
CA THR A 73 2.57 12.20 10.86
C THR A 73 1.88 10.85 10.67
N PRO A 74 1.54 10.15 11.76
CA PRO A 74 0.70 8.96 11.69
C PRO A 74 -0.62 9.22 10.95
N GLY A 75 -1.03 8.26 10.11
CA GLY A 75 -2.31 8.31 9.41
C GLY A 75 -3.50 8.21 10.37
N ARG A 76 -4.69 8.62 9.89
CA ARG A 76 -5.93 8.56 10.67
C ARG A 76 -6.18 7.13 11.17
N GLY A 77 -6.56 6.97 12.44
CA GLY A 77 -6.82 5.66 13.05
C GLY A 77 -5.57 4.90 13.50
N ARG A 78 -4.35 5.41 13.26
CA ARG A 78 -3.11 4.81 13.75
C ARG A 78 -2.72 5.38 15.11
N PHE A 79 -2.00 4.58 15.90
CA PHE A 79 -1.38 5.05 17.13
C PHE A 79 -0.38 6.17 16.85
N THR A 80 -0.32 7.14 17.75
CA THR A 80 0.74 8.14 17.80
C THR A 80 1.69 7.78 18.93
N GLU A 81 2.87 8.41 18.98
CA GLU A 81 3.79 8.27 20.13
C GLU A 81 3.09 8.49 21.48
N ALA A 82 2.04 9.33 21.51
CA ALA A 82 1.27 9.62 22.72
C ALA A 82 0.21 8.56 23.07
N THR A 83 -0.28 7.79 22.10
CA THR A 83 -1.38 6.83 22.29
C THR A 83 -0.96 5.36 22.14
N ALA A 84 0.26 5.11 21.67
CA ALA A 84 0.79 3.78 21.45
C ALA A 84 0.99 3.01 22.78
N PRO A 85 0.63 1.71 22.83
CA PRO A 85 1.03 0.83 23.92
C PRO A 85 2.55 0.84 24.11
N ARG A 86 3.02 0.67 25.35
CA ARG A 86 4.47 0.68 25.65
C ARG A 86 5.19 -0.37 24.79
N GLY A 87 6.18 0.07 24.03
CA GLY A 87 6.98 -0.77 23.13
C GLY A 87 6.40 -0.97 21.72
N HIS A 88 5.27 -0.32 21.39
CA HIS A 88 4.74 -0.30 20.03
C HIS A 88 5.46 0.76 19.19
N ASP A 89 6.03 0.36 18.06
CA ASP A 89 6.70 1.24 17.12
C ASP A 89 5.68 1.84 16.14
N VAL A 90 5.45 3.14 16.22
CA VAL A 90 4.50 3.86 15.35
C VAL A 90 5.11 4.23 13.99
N ASN A 91 6.44 4.12 13.85
CA ASN A 91 7.17 4.53 12.66
C ASN A 91 7.41 3.31 11.77
N GLN A 92 6.33 2.84 11.15
CA GLN A 92 6.32 1.64 10.31
C GLN A 92 5.79 1.92 8.89
N TYR A 93 6.34 1.18 7.93
CA TYR A 93 5.74 0.97 6.63
C TYR A 93 4.62 -0.04 6.76
N PHE A 94 3.51 0.21 6.08
CA PHE A 94 2.36 -0.67 6.05
C PHE A 94 2.05 -1.08 4.62
N PHE A 95 1.68 -2.35 4.43
CA PHE A 95 1.22 -2.90 3.17
C PHE A 95 0.27 -4.07 3.44
N THR A 96 -0.32 -4.62 2.39
CA THR A 96 -1.29 -5.71 2.49
C THR A 96 -1.26 -6.56 1.22
N PRO A 97 -1.53 -7.88 1.28
CA PRO A 97 -1.69 -8.70 0.09
C PRO A 97 -3.07 -8.49 -0.58
N SER A 98 -4.00 -7.81 0.09
CA SER A 98 -5.38 -7.61 -0.35
C SER A 98 -5.57 -6.26 -1.02
N LEU A 99 -6.03 -6.27 -2.27
CA LEU A 99 -6.43 -5.04 -2.94
C LEU A 99 -7.71 -4.46 -2.30
N LYS A 100 -8.68 -5.30 -1.92
CA LYS A 100 -9.92 -4.87 -1.26
C LYS A 100 -9.64 -4.15 0.06
N TYR A 101 -8.70 -4.66 0.86
CA TYR A 101 -8.28 -4.03 2.11
C TYR A 101 -7.73 -2.61 1.89
N THR A 102 -6.98 -2.36 0.80
CA THR A 102 -6.49 -1.00 0.51
C THR A 102 -7.59 0.02 0.22
N MET A 103 -8.71 -0.44 -0.35
CA MET A 103 -9.84 0.40 -0.76
C MET A 103 -10.93 0.50 0.31
N TYR A 104 -10.92 -0.40 1.30
CA TYR A 104 -11.95 -0.47 2.34
C TYR A 104 -12.01 0.80 3.19
N GLY A 105 -13.22 1.36 3.33
CA GLY A 105 -13.51 2.46 4.25
C GLY A 105 -12.80 3.79 3.95
N ASN A 106 -12.25 3.97 2.73
CA ASN A 106 -11.54 5.18 2.29
C ASN A 106 -10.39 5.64 3.22
N LEU A 107 -9.84 4.72 4.04
CA LEU A 107 -8.82 5.08 5.04
C LEU A 107 -7.41 5.18 4.44
N TYR A 108 -7.06 4.22 3.58
CA TYR A 108 -5.71 4.12 3.00
C TYR A 108 -5.62 4.66 1.57
N ALA A 109 -6.57 4.31 0.70
CA ALA A 109 -6.70 4.84 -0.66
C ALA A 109 -8.06 5.55 -0.83
N ALA A 110 -8.20 6.73 -0.22
CA ALA A 110 -9.43 7.53 -0.35
C ALA A 110 -9.70 7.88 -1.81
N ALA A 111 -10.93 7.66 -2.27
CA ALA A 111 -11.34 8.06 -3.60
C ALA A 111 -11.28 9.58 -3.78
N ARG A 112 -10.84 10.02 -4.95
CA ARG A 112 -10.91 11.41 -5.40
C ARG A 112 -11.84 11.51 -6.58
N SER A 113 -12.75 12.49 -6.56
CA SER A 113 -13.56 12.78 -7.73
C SER A 113 -12.70 13.39 -8.83
N TYR A 114 -12.94 12.97 -10.07
CA TYR A 114 -12.35 13.50 -11.28
C TYR A 114 -13.47 13.69 -12.29
N GLU A 115 -13.70 14.92 -12.74
CA GLU A 115 -14.63 15.21 -13.83
C GLU A 115 -13.85 15.19 -15.14
N ASP A 116 -14.23 14.29 -16.04
CA ASP A 116 -13.71 14.28 -17.40
C ASP A 116 -14.28 15.47 -18.16
N HIS A 117 -13.41 16.42 -18.51
CA HIS A 117 -13.79 17.65 -19.19
C HIS A 117 -14.34 17.44 -20.61
N GLU A 118 -14.06 16.31 -21.26
CA GLU A 118 -14.57 16.01 -22.60
C GLU A 118 -16.00 15.46 -22.54
N THR A 119 -16.29 14.61 -21.54
CA THR A 119 -17.57 13.90 -21.44
C THR A 119 -18.51 14.46 -20.38
N GLY A 120 -18.01 15.33 -19.48
CA GLY A 120 -18.72 15.84 -18.30
C GLY A 120 -18.99 14.77 -17.24
N LYS A 121 -18.37 13.60 -17.36
CA LYS A 121 -18.63 12.46 -16.46
C LYS A 121 -17.72 12.51 -15.25
N THR A 122 -18.30 12.33 -14.08
CA THR A 122 -17.56 12.20 -12.82
C THR A 122 -17.13 10.74 -12.60
N TYR A 123 -15.86 10.58 -12.25
CA TYR A 123 -15.24 9.33 -11.86
C TYR A 123 -14.70 9.43 -10.44
N TYR A 124 -14.68 8.31 -9.73
CA TYR A 124 -14.05 8.16 -8.42
C TYR A 124 -12.78 7.35 -8.59
N VAL A 125 -11.64 8.01 -8.36
CA VAL A 125 -10.31 7.47 -8.65
C VAL A 125 -9.59 7.15 -7.35
N ARG A 126 -9.08 5.92 -7.25
CA ARG A 126 -8.19 5.48 -6.17
C ARG A 126 -6.83 5.13 -6.75
N THR A 127 -5.79 5.48 -6.01
CA THR A 127 -4.41 5.20 -6.42
C THR A 127 -3.71 4.32 -5.41
N ILE A 128 -3.13 3.23 -5.86
CA ILE A 128 -2.54 2.18 -5.02
C ILE A 128 -1.16 1.85 -5.57
N LEU A 129 -0.17 1.66 -4.70
CA LEU A 129 1.17 1.26 -5.13
C LEU A 129 1.29 -0.26 -5.09
N GLN A 130 1.84 -0.86 -6.15
CA GLN A 130 2.30 -2.24 -6.12
C GLN A 130 3.73 -2.29 -5.60
N VAL A 131 3.94 -3.18 -4.64
CA VAL A 131 5.17 -3.27 -3.88
C VAL A 131 5.69 -4.70 -3.90
N ARG A 132 7.01 -4.86 -3.96
CA ARG A 132 7.71 -6.08 -3.60
C ARG A 132 8.31 -5.89 -2.23
N VAL A 133 8.08 -6.82 -1.30
CA VAL A 133 8.66 -6.81 0.04
C VAL A 133 9.49 -8.06 0.27
N LYS A 134 10.65 -7.88 0.91
CA LYS A 134 11.57 -8.98 1.18
C LYS A 134 10.93 -9.99 2.15
N PRO A 135 11.05 -11.30 1.91
CA PRO A 135 10.66 -12.30 2.89
C PRO A 135 11.39 -12.10 4.23
N ASP A 136 10.76 -12.50 5.33
CA ASP A 136 11.27 -12.37 6.71
C ASP A 136 11.60 -10.94 7.18
N SER A 137 11.21 -9.91 6.41
CA SER A 137 11.47 -8.51 6.77
C SER A 137 10.27 -7.78 7.33
N TYR A 138 9.12 -8.44 7.47
CA TYR A 138 7.87 -7.82 7.90
C TYR A 138 7.10 -8.75 8.84
N LYS A 139 6.12 -8.18 9.55
CA LYS A 139 5.17 -8.90 10.40
C LYS A 139 3.81 -8.91 9.74
N LYS A 140 3.03 -9.95 9.98
CA LYS A 140 1.61 -10.01 9.66
C LYS A 140 0.82 -9.79 10.94
N ASP A 141 -0.17 -8.92 10.89
CA ASP A 141 -1.02 -8.55 12.00
C ASP A 141 -2.48 -8.48 11.55
N ARG A 142 -3.37 -8.45 12.54
CA ARG A 142 -4.81 -8.30 12.33
C ARG A 142 -5.15 -6.94 11.73
N GLN A 143 -6.28 -6.89 11.03
CA GLN A 143 -6.87 -5.67 10.52
C GLN A 143 -7.09 -4.62 11.62
N THR A 144 -6.91 -3.35 11.27
CA THR A 144 -7.08 -2.21 12.17
C THR A 144 -8.25 -1.30 11.79
N MET A 145 -9.03 -1.68 10.77
CA MET A 145 -10.16 -0.90 10.24
C MET A 145 -11.49 -1.12 10.97
N GLY A 146 -11.52 -1.95 12.01
CA GLY A 146 -12.70 -2.17 12.84
C GLY A 146 -13.83 -2.92 12.12
N ALA A 147 -13.52 -3.62 11.02
CA ALA A 147 -14.50 -4.44 10.31
C ALA A 147 -15.02 -5.57 11.22
N SER A 148 -16.34 -5.73 11.29
CA SER A 148 -16.99 -6.82 12.02
C SER A 148 -17.09 -8.11 11.20
N GLY A 149 -16.99 -7.99 9.87
CA GLY A 149 -17.03 -9.10 8.93
C GLY A 149 -15.73 -9.26 8.15
N GLU A 150 -15.71 -10.26 7.28
CA GLU A 150 -14.64 -10.51 6.34
C GLU A 150 -14.48 -9.33 5.37
N ILE A 151 -13.24 -8.83 5.21
CA ILE A 151 -12.93 -7.73 4.29
C ILE A 151 -12.61 -8.25 2.88
N ASP A 152 -11.88 -9.35 2.81
CA ASP A 152 -11.46 -10.01 1.58
C ASP A 152 -11.49 -11.51 1.79
N GLU A 153 -12.24 -12.22 0.96
CA GLU A 153 -12.42 -13.67 1.00
C GLU A 153 -11.12 -14.46 0.76
N LEU A 154 -10.08 -13.81 0.26
CA LEU A 154 -8.80 -14.44 -0.02
C LEU A 154 -7.84 -14.39 1.17
N PHE A 155 -8.08 -13.52 2.16
CA PHE A 155 -7.14 -13.23 3.23
C PHE A 155 -7.82 -13.11 4.59
N SER A 156 -7.29 -13.83 5.58
CA SER A 156 -7.78 -13.73 6.95
C SER A 156 -7.57 -12.32 7.50
N ASN A 157 -8.62 -11.77 8.13
CA ASN A 157 -8.54 -10.51 8.86
C ASN A 157 -7.50 -10.52 9.98
N ASP A 158 -7.02 -11.69 10.43
CA ASP A 158 -5.97 -11.81 11.47
C ASP A 158 -4.54 -11.63 10.93
N GLU A 159 -4.34 -11.65 9.61
CA GLU A 159 -2.99 -11.58 8.99
C GLU A 159 -2.93 -10.66 7.75
N ILE A 160 -3.95 -9.82 7.53
CA ILE A 160 -4.13 -9.01 6.32
C ILE A 160 -3.33 -7.69 6.34
N GLU A 161 -2.95 -7.18 7.52
CA GLU A 161 -2.15 -5.97 7.64
C GLU A 161 -0.68 -6.37 7.87
N TRP A 162 0.20 -5.93 6.97
CA TRP A 162 1.63 -6.22 7.07
C TRP A 162 2.41 -4.95 7.42
N SER A 163 3.42 -5.10 8.27
CA SER A 163 4.20 -3.96 8.76
C SER A 163 5.70 -4.23 8.87
N THR A 164 6.52 -3.19 8.67
CA THR A 164 7.96 -3.22 8.96
C THR A 164 8.50 -1.84 9.24
N ASN A 165 9.52 -1.73 10.10
CA ASN A 165 10.28 -0.50 10.30
C ASN A 165 11.62 -0.49 9.55
N ARG A 166 11.96 -1.60 8.87
CA ARG A 166 13.25 -1.78 8.19
C ARG A 166 13.28 -0.98 6.88
N GLU A 167 14.38 -0.31 6.64
CA GLU A 167 14.66 0.36 5.37
C GLU A 167 15.21 -0.61 4.33
N GLY A 168 14.99 -0.30 3.04
CA GLY A 168 15.59 -1.06 1.92
C GLY A 168 15.05 -2.49 1.77
N VAL A 169 13.88 -2.79 2.33
CA VAL A 169 13.24 -4.11 2.24
C VAL A 169 11.95 -4.09 1.42
N HIS A 170 11.71 -3.00 0.69
CA HIS A 170 10.58 -2.84 -0.21
C HIS A 170 10.95 -2.06 -1.47
N TYR A 171 10.36 -2.44 -2.61
CA TYR A 171 10.45 -1.70 -3.87
C TYR A 171 9.07 -1.45 -4.45
N ILE A 172 8.87 -0.27 -5.00
CA ILE A 172 7.65 0.09 -5.72
C ILE A 172 7.90 -0.16 -7.20
N PHE A 173 7.05 -0.98 -7.82
CA PHE A 173 7.22 -1.35 -9.24
C PHE A 173 6.02 -0.96 -10.10
N GLY A 174 4.89 -0.58 -9.50
CA GLY A 174 3.68 -0.21 -10.23
C GLY A 174 2.80 0.77 -9.48
N ILE A 175 2.06 1.56 -10.22
CA ILE A 175 0.96 2.40 -9.75
C ILE A 175 -0.32 1.84 -10.35
N LEU A 176 -1.26 1.47 -9.49
CA LEU A 176 -2.60 1.05 -9.87
C LEU A 176 -3.55 2.24 -9.77
N VAL A 177 -4.36 2.39 -10.81
CA VAL A 177 -5.48 3.34 -10.86
C VAL A 177 -6.75 2.52 -10.95
N HIS A 178 -7.54 2.56 -9.88
CA HIS A 178 -8.89 2.00 -9.86
C HIS A 178 -9.88 3.14 -10.05
N MET A 179 -10.81 2.99 -10.98
CA MET A 179 -11.72 4.06 -11.38
C MET A 179 -13.15 3.52 -11.49
N THR A 180 -14.07 4.13 -10.75
CA THR A 180 -15.50 3.80 -10.77
C THR A 180 -16.31 5.04 -11.13
N THR A 181 -17.59 4.85 -11.46
CA THR A 181 -18.55 5.95 -11.70
C THR A 181 -19.48 6.16 -10.52
N GLU A 182 -19.42 5.26 -9.55
CA GLU A 182 -20.19 5.30 -8.30
C GLU A 182 -19.22 5.51 -7.13
N GLU A 183 -19.66 6.26 -6.13
CA GLU A 183 -18.92 6.48 -4.90
C GLU A 183 -19.07 5.25 -4.00
N GLU A 184 -18.01 4.46 -3.89
CA GLU A 184 -17.93 3.27 -3.02
C GLU A 184 -17.30 3.58 -1.65
#